data_AF-A0ABD6IV15-F1
#
_entry.id   AF-A0ABD6IV15-F1
#
_cell.length_a   1.000
_cell.length_b   1.000
_cell.length_c   1.000
_cell.angle_alpha   90.00
_cell.angle_beta   90.00
_cell.angle_gamma   90.00
#
_symmetry.space_group_name_H-M   'P 1'
#
loop_
_entity.id
_entity.type
_entity.pdbx_description
1 polymer ?
#
loop_
_entity_poly.entity_id
_entity_poly.type
_entity_poly.pdbx_seq_one_letter_code
_entity_poly.pdbx_strand_id
1 'polypeptide(L)'
;MLRILDARTGESVAATPARRGLTRIEARAPGPDLTSLRVLLTADLLARALELNGLQAWPTAPGQSPHLRTAAAALAVRPFEEAHGPGFAEAGAVRVTAGEVDPAAGSDGPVVAVAPVVWAGGEEPAPADLVRRADPTALRLALLCVPHGETATLDEAVLERAAGRLAGWRRDVAGWARQPSRPVPEAVRARLTEAWEDDLGMPGVLTALTAAAADPAVAEGARFETFAYADRLLA
;
A
#
# COMPACT_ATOMS: atom_id res chain seq x y z
N MET A 1 -2.34 13.13 11.03
CA MET A 1 -1.57 13.64 9.86
C MET A 1 -0.62 12.54 9.43
N LEU A 2 -0.66 12.13 8.15
CA LEU A 2 0.22 11.09 7.63
C LEU A 2 1.70 11.44 7.78
N ARG A 3 2.44 10.56 8.47
CA ARG A 3 3.89 10.61 8.63
C ARG A 3 4.53 9.43 7.92
N ILE A 4 5.76 9.64 7.46
CA ILE A 4 6.59 8.61 6.82
C ILE A 4 7.98 8.64 7.46
N LEU A 5 8.65 7.51 7.48
CA LEU A 5 10.04 7.39 7.88
C LEU A 5 10.93 7.79 6.69
N ASP A 6 11.63 8.93 6.79
CA ASP A 6 12.61 9.30 5.77
C ASP A 6 13.83 8.40 5.90
N ALA A 7 13.99 7.47 4.97
CA ALA A 7 15.06 6.48 4.95
C ALA A 7 16.47 7.09 4.92
N ARG A 8 16.61 8.38 4.54
CA ARG A 8 17.92 9.07 4.57
C ARG A 8 18.33 9.49 5.97
N THR A 9 17.36 9.87 6.81
CA THR A 9 17.62 10.47 8.12
C THR A 9 17.18 9.56 9.28
N GLY A 10 16.31 8.58 9.01
CA GLY A 10 15.62 7.80 10.03
C GLY A 10 14.58 8.62 10.82
N GLU A 11 14.28 9.84 10.39
CA GLU A 11 13.31 10.69 11.08
C GLU A 11 11.90 10.45 10.53
N SER A 12 10.93 10.45 11.43
CA SER A 12 9.53 10.52 11.05
C SER A 12 9.23 11.94 10.57
N VAL A 13 8.81 12.11 9.32
CA VAL A 13 8.49 13.41 8.70
C VAL A 13 7.07 13.43 8.15
N ALA A 14 6.50 14.61 7.93
CA ALA A 14 5.21 14.72 7.27
C ALA A 14 5.31 14.22 5.81
N ALA A 15 4.34 13.43 5.36
CA ALA A 15 4.29 12.97 3.98
C ALA A 15 3.90 14.06 2.95
N THR A 16 3.73 15.31 3.40
CA THR A 16 3.38 16.45 2.56
C THR A 16 4.52 17.47 2.52
N PRO A 17 4.81 18.06 1.34
CA PRO A 17 5.63 19.26 1.27
C PRO A 17 4.95 20.40 2.06
N ALA A 18 5.75 21.29 2.66
CA ALA A 18 5.27 22.35 3.57
C ALA A 18 4.26 23.36 2.97
N ARG A 19 3.98 23.33 1.66
CA ARG A 19 3.00 24.21 0.99
C ARG A 19 1.74 23.42 0.67
N ARG A 20 0.57 23.93 1.10
CA ARG A 20 -0.76 23.41 0.71
C ARG A 20 -0.83 23.26 -0.81
N GLY A 21 -0.90 22.03 -1.31
CA GLY A 21 -0.86 21.75 -2.75
C GLY A 21 -0.75 20.26 -3.06
N LEU A 22 -0.69 19.97 -4.37
CA LEU A 22 -0.48 18.64 -4.93
C LEU A 22 0.79 17.99 -4.38
N THR A 23 0.66 16.81 -3.76
CA THR A 23 1.79 16.01 -3.29
C THR A 23 2.25 15.08 -4.40
N ARG A 24 3.46 15.33 -4.92
CA ARG A 24 4.04 14.47 -5.94
C ARG A 24 4.72 13.27 -5.30
N ILE A 25 4.46 12.09 -5.89
CA ILE A 25 5.06 10.83 -5.47
C ILE A 25 5.82 10.26 -6.67
N GLU A 26 7.09 9.93 -6.47
CA GLU A 26 7.94 9.32 -7.50
C GLU A 26 8.31 7.90 -7.09
N ALA A 27 7.77 6.91 -7.79
CA ALA A 27 8.10 5.51 -7.62
C ALA A 27 9.28 5.12 -8.51
N ARG A 28 10.39 4.71 -7.89
CA ARG A 28 11.60 4.19 -8.55
C ARG A 28 11.63 2.67 -8.43
N ALA A 29 11.10 2.03 -9.46
CA ALA A 29 11.07 0.58 -9.62
C ALA A 29 12.25 0.15 -10.53
N PRO A 30 13.38 -0.33 -9.98
CA PRO A 30 14.62 -0.55 -10.75
C PRO A 30 14.54 -1.72 -11.74
N GLY A 31 13.62 -2.66 -11.58
CA GLY A 31 13.53 -3.86 -12.41
C GLY A 31 12.12 -4.44 -12.55
N PRO A 32 11.94 -5.50 -13.35
CA PRO A 32 10.67 -6.20 -13.48
C PRO A 32 10.53 -7.32 -12.44
N ASP A 33 10.82 -7.05 -11.16
CA ASP A 33 10.85 -8.03 -10.06
C ASP A 33 9.74 -7.78 -9.02
N LEU A 34 9.58 -8.70 -8.05
CA LEU A 34 8.55 -8.58 -7.01
C LEU A 34 8.80 -7.38 -6.07
N THR A 35 10.06 -6.99 -5.88
CA THR A 35 10.43 -5.81 -5.09
C THR A 35 9.91 -4.54 -5.75
N SER A 36 10.07 -4.42 -7.06
CA SER A 36 9.60 -3.30 -7.87
C SER A 36 8.07 -3.26 -7.94
N LEU A 37 7.40 -4.42 -7.93
CA LEU A 37 5.95 -4.50 -7.77
C LEU A 37 5.51 -3.94 -6.41
N ARG A 38 6.25 -4.27 -5.33
CA ARG A 38 5.98 -3.75 -3.99
C ARG A 38 6.22 -2.24 -3.89
N VAL A 39 7.24 -1.69 -4.57
CA VAL A 39 7.46 -0.23 -4.67
C VAL A 39 6.22 0.48 -5.22
N LEU A 40 5.65 -0.04 -6.30
CA LEU A 40 4.46 0.55 -6.93
C LEU A 40 3.23 0.43 -6.03
N LEU A 41 3.07 -0.71 -5.36
CA LEU A 41 2.03 -0.91 -4.35
C LEU A 41 2.15 0.12 -3.22
N THR A 42 3.33 0.29 -2.64
CA THR A 42 3.58 1.26 -1.56
C THR A 42 3.31 2.70 -2.00
N ALA A 43 3.72 3.07 -3.22
CA ALA A 43 3.45 4.40 -3.77
C ALA A 43 1.95 4.67 -4.00
N ASP A 44 1.18 3.67 -4.43
CA ASP A 44 -0.27 3.78 -4.56
C ASP A 44 -0.97 3.91 -3.21
N LEU A 45 -0.56 3.13 -2.21
CA LEU A 45 -1.06 3.24 -0.84
C LEU A 45 -0.77 4.62 -0.24
N LEU A 46 0.42 5.15 -0.47
CA LEU A 46 0.77 6.51 -0.07
C LEU A 46 -0.18 7.54 -0.70
N ALA A 47 -0.42 7.45 -2.00
CA ALA A 47 -1.34 8.33 -2.71
C ALA A 47 -2.76 8.24 -2.14
N ARG A 48 -3.28 7.02 -1.92
CA ARG A 48 -4.60 6.79 -1.33
C ARG A 48 -4.70 7.31 0.10
N ALA A 49 -3.67 7.12 0.92
CA ALA A 49 -3.62 7.62 2.29
C ALA A 49 -3.62 9.17 2.32
N LEU A 50 -2.91 9.83 1.42
CA LEU A 50 -2.94 11.29 1.28
C LEU A 50 -4.33 11.78 0.86
N GLU A 51 -4.96 11.14 -0.12
CA GLU A 51 -6.31 11.46 -0.60
C GLU A 51 -7.38 11.26 0.48
N LEU A 52 -7.28 10.21 1.28
CA LEU A 52 -8.15 9.98 2.43
C LEU A 52 -8.00 11.07 3.50
N ASN A 53 -6.85 11.73 3.57
CA ASN A 53 -6.57 12.89 4.41
C ASN A 53 -6.94 14.23 3.73
N GLY A 54 -7.61 14.20 2.57
CA GLY A 54 -8.06 15.40 1.86
C GLY A 54 -6.98 16.10 1.04
N LEU A 55 -5.86 15.44 0.78
CA LEU A 55 -4.74 15.98 -0.01
C LEU A 55 -4.79 15.42 -1.44
N GLN A 56 -4.36 16.21 -2.42
CA GLN A 56 -4.21 15.71 -3.78
C GLN A 56 -2.85 15.03 -3.92
N ALA A 57 -2.83 13.82 -4.50
CA ALA A 57 -1.61 13.08 -4.79
C ALA A 57 -1.41 12.91 -6.31
N TRP A 58 -0.16 12.93 -6.75
CA TRP A 58 0.23 12.73 -8.15
C TRP A 58 1.35 11.68 -8.23
N PRO A 59 1.01 10.37 -8.32
CA PRO A 59 2.00 9.31 -8.42
C PRO A 59 2.56 9.18 -9.85
N THR A 60 3.88 9.02 -9.94
CA THR A 60 4.63 8.85 -11.20
C THR A 60 5.57 7.65 -11.10
N ALA A 61 5.74 6.89 -12.18
CA ALA A 61 6.73 5.82 -12.28
C ALA A 61 7.52 5.94 -13.61
N PRO A 62 8.51 6.84 -13.67
CA PRO A 62 9.30 7.03 -14.89
C PRO A 62 10.05 5.74 -15.27
N GLY A 63 10.01 5.39 -16.57
CA GLY A 63 10.74 4.23 -17.10
C GLY A 63 10.15 2.87 -16.75
N GLN A 64 8.90 2.82 -16.26
CA GLN A 64 8.25 1.57 -15.87
C GLN A 64 8.06 0.62 -17.06
N SER A 65 8.43 -0.65 -16.86
CA SER A 65 8.19 -1.72 -17.84
C SER A 65 6.68 -2.00 -18.02
N PRO A 66 6.19 -2.26 -19.26
CA PRO A 66 4.81 -2.66 -19.50
C PRO A 66 4.36 -3.90 -18.72
N HIS A 67 5.25 -4.90 -18.57
CA HIS A 67 4.94 -6.12 -17.82
C HIS A 67 4.69 -5.82 -16.33
N LEU A 68 5.50 -4.93 -15.77
CA LEU A 68 5.35 -4.50 -14.39
C LEU A 68 4.06 -3.67 -14.20
N ARG A 69 3.69 -2.83 -15.18
CA ARG A 69 2.39 -2.13 -15.19
C ARG A 69 1.22 -3.09 -15.14
N THR A 70 1.22 -4.12 -15.99
CA THR A 70 0.16 -5.12 -16.00
C THR A 70 0.07 -5.87 -14.68
N ALA A 71 1.20 -6.25 -14.08
CA ALA A 71 1.22 -6.89 -12.77
C ALA A 71 0.68 -5.97 -11.67
N ALA A 72 1.09 -4.69 -11.66
CA ALA A 72 0.60 -3.71 -10.70
C ALA A 72 -0.91 -3.49 -10.83
N ALA A 73 -1.43 -3.37 -12.06
CA ALA A 73 -2.87 -3.23 -12.31
C ALA A 73 -3.67 -4.44 -11.81
N ALA A 74 -3.15 -5.67 -11.95
CA ALA A 74 -3.77 -6.87 -11.38
C ALA A 74 -3.87 -6.80 -9.85
N LEU A 75 -2.93 -6.12 -9.19
CA LEU A 75 -2.95 -5.83 -7.75
C LEU A 75 -3.83 -4.61 -7.38
N ALA A 76 -4.65 -4.07 -8.28
CA ALA A 76 -5.43 -2.84 -8.05
C ALA A 76 -4.57 -1.61 -7.72
N VAL A 77 -3.32 -1.57 -8.19
CA VAL A 77 -2.52 -0.34 -8.21
C VAL A 77 -3.10 0.58 -9.27
N ARG A 78 -3.43 1.82 -8.89
CA ARG A 78 -3.93 2.83 -9.84
C ARG A 78 -2.86 3.16 -10.89
N PRO A 79 -3.24 3.53 -12.13
CA PRO A 79 -2.27 3.94 -13.14
C PRO A 79 -1.44 5.13 -12.65
N PHE A 80 -0.13 5.10 -12.88
CA PHE A 80 0.75 6.22 -12.56
C PHE A 80 0.96 7.09 -13.79
N GLU A 81 1.07 8.38 -13.56
CA GLU A 81 1.29 9.36 -14.62
C GLU A 81 2.74 9.31 -15.10
N GLU A 82 2.95 9.67 -16.36
CA GLU A 82 4.30 9.90 -16.84
C GLU A 82 4.85 11.24 -16.32
N ALA A 83 6.13 11.24 -16.00
CA ALA A 83 6.88 12.34 -15.42
C ALA A 83 7.21 13.45 -16.44
N HIS A 84 6.20 14.09 -17.04
CA HIS A 84 6.41 15.11 -18.08
C HIS A 84 5.66 16.43 -17.79
N GLY A 85 6.29 17.57 -18.12
CA GLY A 85 5.66 18.90 -18.13
C GLY A 85 6.43 19.99 -17.36
N PRO A 86 6.21 21.28 -17.69
CA PRO A 86 6.82 22.41 -16.99
C PRO A 86 6.29 22.52 -15.54
N GLY A 87 7.19 22.62 -14.55
CA GLY A 87 6.88 22.60 -13.11
C GLY A 87 7.34 21.34 -12.36
N PHE A 88 7.79 20.31 -13.08
CA PHE A 88 8.30 19.05 -12.51
C PHE A 88 9.66 19.20 -11.81
N ALA A 89 10.42 20.25 -12.10
CA ALA A 89 11.75 20.47 -11.52
C ALA A 89 11.74 21.31 -10.23
N GLU A 90 10.63 21.99 -9.90
CA GLU A 90 10.63 23.06 -8.89
C GLU A 90 9.92 22.70 -7.57
N ALA A 91 9.24 21.55 -7.49
CA ALA A 91 8.53 21.10 -6.30
C ALA A 91 9.04 19.73 -5.83
N GLY A 92 9.49 19.65 -4.58
CA GLY A 92 9.96 18.43 -3.95
C GLY A 92 8.92 17.29 -4.00
N ALA A 93 9.39 16.08 -4.29
CA ALA A 93 8.59 14.88 -4.37
C ALA A 93 8.93 13.92 -3.24
N VAL A 94 7.93 13.20 -2.73
CA VAL A 94 8.18 12.01 -1.90
C VAL A 94 8.63 10.90 -2.83
N ARG A 95 9.84 10.38 -2.63
CA ARG A 95 10.38 9.28 -3.44
C ARG A 95 10.08 7.96 -2.75
N VAL A 96 9.55 7.00 -3.48
CA VAL A 96 9.40 5.60 -3.03
C VAL A 96 10.35 4.75 -3.85
N THR A 97 11.31 4.09 -3.20
CA THR A 97 12.37 3.35 -3.90
C THR A 97 12.73 2.07 -3.18
N ALA A 98 13.17 1.08 -3.95
CA ALA A 98 13.86 -0.09 -3.41
C ALA A 98 15.35 0.19 -3.21
N GLY A 99 15.98 -0.58 -2.32
CA GLY A 99 17.44 -0.60 -2.13
C GLY A 99 17.97 0.44 -1.15
N GLU A 100 19.31 0.46 -1.01
CA GLU A 100 19.99 1.45 -0.18
C GLU A 100 19.76 2.85 -0.72
N VAL A 101 19.28 3.74 0.15
CA VAL A 101 19.08 5.14 -0.19
C VAL A 101 20.38 5.86 0.06
N ASP A 102 21.02 6.33 -1.02
CA ASP A 102 22.18 7.21 -0.89
C ASP A 102 21.75 8.55 -0.29
N PRO A 103 22.18 8.91 0.94
CA PRO A 103 21.83 10.18 1.56
C PRO A 103 22.40 11.39 0.81
N ALA A 104 23.44 11.20 -0.02
CA ALA A 104 24.02 12.24 -0.86
C ALA A 104 23.31 12.40 -2.22
N ALA A 105 22.46 11.45 -2.62
CA ALA A 105 21.67 11.54 -3.83
C ALA A 105 20.54 12.57 -3.64
N GLY A 106 20.81 13.83 -4.01
CA GLY A 106 19.94 14.99 -3.85
C GLY A 106 18.49 14.77 -4.30
N SER A 107 17.65 14.24 -3.41
CA SER A 107 16.20 14.34 -3.51
C SER A 107 15.74 15.61 -2.80
N ASP A 108 14.91 16.38 -3.49
CA ASP A 108 14.29 17.59 -2.94
C ASP A 108 13.13 17.26 -1.98
N GLY A 109 13.03 16.02 -1.47
CA GLY A 109 11.97 15.55 -0.59
C GLY A 109 12.26 14.21 0.11
N PRO A 110 11.37 13.80 1.03
CA PRO A 110 11.51 12.57 1.82
C PRO A 110 11.62 11.30 0.97
N VAL A 111 12.33 10.30 1.47
CA VAL A 111 12.46 9.00 0.81
C VAL A 111 11.83 7.89 1.64
N VAL A 112 10.86 7.18 1.06
CA VAL A 112 10.27 5.96 1.59
C VAL A 112 11.03 4.77 0.99
N ALA A 113 11.75 4.03 1.83
CA ALA A 113 12.47 2.83 1.40
C ALA A 113 11.58 1.60 1.45
N VAL A 114 11.56 0.83 0.37
CA VAL A 114 10.87 -0.46 0.29
C VAL A 114 11.90 -1.57 0.32
N ALA A 115 11.80 -2.41 1.35
CA ALA A 115 12.68 -3.55 1.50
C ALA A 115 12.37 -4.66 0.50
N PRO A 116 13.37 -5.50 0.17
CA PRO A 116 13.24 -6.54 -0.85
C PRO A 116 12.06 -7.49 -0.63
N VAL A 117 11.53 -8.01 -1.73
CA VAL A 117 10.70 -9.21 -1.73
C VAL A 117 11.59 -10.38 -2.14
N VAL A 118 11.61 -11.44 -1.34
CA VAL A 118 12.37 -12.66 -1.60
C VAL A 118 11.40 -13.80 -1.83
N TRP A 119 11.58 -14.53 -2.93
CA TRP A 119 10.87 -15.77 -3.17
C TRP A 119 11.59 -16.95 -2.53
N ALA A 120 10.93 -17.66 -1.62
CA ALA A 120 11.42 -18.88 -1.02
C ALA A 120 10.93 -20.11 -1.80
N GLY A 121 11.80 -21.11 -1.95
CA GLY A 121 11.45 -22.39 -2.57
C GLY A 121 11.75 -22.53 -4.07
N GLY A 122 12.61 -21.68 -4.64
CA GLY A 122 13.09 -21.84 -6.03
C GLY A 122 13.51 -20.54 -6.69
N GLU A 123 13.48 -20.53 -8.03
CA GLU A 123 13.65 -19.31 -8.83
C GLU A 123 12.48 -18.35 -8.60
N GLU A 124 12.77 -17.06 -8.47
CA GLU A 124 11.73 -16.03 -8.32
C GLU A 124 10.86 -15.98 -9.57
N PRO A 125 9.53 -16.17 -9.45
CA PRO A 125 8.65 -16.04 -10.60
C PRO A 125 8.58 -14.57 -11.03
N ALA A 126 8.58 -14.33 -12.35
CA ALA A 126 8.31 -13.00 -12.86
C ALA A 126 6.96 -12.47 -12.33
N PRO A 127 6.85 -11.19 -11.95
CA PRO A 127 5.62 -10.63 -11.37
C PRO A 127 4.37 -10.88 -12.23
N ALA A 128 4.50 -10.72 -13.55
CA ALA A 128 3.42 -10.96 -14.50
C ALA A 128 2.95 -12.43 -14.50
N ASP A 129 3.85 -13.38 -14.26
CA ASP A 129 3.53 -14.81 -14.24
C ASP A 129 2.88 -15.18 -12.91
N LEU A 130 3.37 -14.59 -11.81
CA LEU A 130 2.81 -14.77 -10.48
C LEU A 130 1.36 -14.31 -10.40
N VAL A 131 1.04 -13.12 -10.92
CA VAL A 131 -0.35 -12.62 -10.92
C VAL A 131 -1.29 -13.38 -11.85
N ARG A 132 -0.76 -14.12 -12.85
CA ARG A 132 -1.58 -14.98 -13.72
C ARG A 132 -1.88 -16.32 -13.07
N ARG A 133 -0.99 -16.84 -12.22
CA ARG A 133 -1.11 -18.16 -11.58
C ARG A 133 -1.73 -18.13 -10.18
N ALA A 134 -1.64 -17.01 -9.47
CA ALA A 134 -2.17 -16.82 -8.12
C ALA A 134 -3.31 -15.78 -8.08
N ASP A 135 -4.14 -15.78 -7.02
CA ASP A 135 -5.13 -14.72 -6.78
C ASP A 135 -4.38 -13.38 -6.56
N PRO A 136 -4.56 -12.36 -7.43
CA PRO A 136 -3.86 -11.08 -7.29
C PRO A 136 -4.17 -10.36 -5.98
N THR A 137 -5.39 -10.50 -5.45
CA THR A 137 -5.75 -9.93 -4.14
C THR A 137 -5.02 -10.66 -3.01
N ALA A 138 -4.79 -11.98 -3.14
CA ALA A 138 -4.01 -12.74 -2.16
C ALA A 138 -2.54 -12.33 -2.15
N LEU A 139 -1.94 -12.13 -3.33
CA LEU A 139 -0.58 -11.57 -3.44
C LEU A 139 -0.51 -10.17 -2.83
N ARG A 140 -1.48 -9.30 -3.13
CA ARG A 140 -1.57 -7.98 -2.50
C ARG A 140 -1.61 -8.10 -0.99
N LEU A 141 -2.53 -8.92 -0.43
CA LEU A 141 -2.63 -9.12 1.01
C LEU A 141 -1.32 -9.66 1.62
N ALA A 142 -0.65 -10.61 0.95
CA ALA A 142 0.63 -11.14 1.42
C ALA A 142 1.71 -10.05 1.53
N LEU A 143 1.80 -9.14 0.55
CA LEU A 143 2.72 -8.00 0.60
C LEU A 143 2.36 -7.00 1.70
N LEU A 144 1.07 -6.76 1.95
CA LEU A 144 0.57 -5.85 2.99
C LEU A 144 0.74 -6.39 4.42
N CYS A 145 0.89 -7.70 4.58
CA CYS A 145 1.15 -8.32 5.88
C CYS A 145 2.56 -8.01 6.42
N VAL A 146 3.47 -7.49 5.60
CA VAL A 146 4.84 -7.15 5.98
C VAL A 146 5.04 -5.63 5.89
N PRO A 147 5.56 -4.95 6.94
CA PRO A 147 5.89 -3.53 6.86
C PRO A 147 6.76 -3.23 5.65
N HIS A 148 6.49 -2.13 4.93
CA HIS A 148 7.16 -1.85 3.65
C HIS A 148 8.70 -1.75 3.79
N GLY A 149 9.20 -1.31 4.95
CA GLY A 149 10.63 -1.27 5.28
C GLY A 149 11.25 -2.60 5.73
N GLU A 150 10.48 -3.69 5.82
CA GLU A 150 10.96 -5.03 6.17
C GLU A 150 10.93 -6.00 4.98
N THR A 151 11.93 -6.87 4.88
CA THR A 151 12.02 -7.86 3.79
C THR A 151 10.83 -8.81 3.82
N ALA A 152 10.06 -8.86 2.73
CA ALA A 152 8.94 -9.79 2.61
C ALA A 152 9.41 -11.10 1.99
N THR A 153 9.30 -12.21 2.73
CA THR A 153 9.57 -13.55 2.19
C THR A 153 8.27 -14.19 1.76
N LEU A 154 8.14 -14.48 0.47
CA LEU A 154 6.96 -15.10 -0.14
C LEU A 154 7.27 -16.52 -0.61
N ASP A 155 6.31 -17.41 -0.43
CA ASP A 155 6.29 -18.73 -1.05
C ASP A 155 4.83 -19.11 -1.35
N GLU A 156 4.61 -20.28 -1.94
CA GLU A 156 3.25 -20.78 -2.22
C GLU A 156 2.38 -20.86 -0.96
N ALA A 157 2.95 -21.27 0.18
CA ALA A 157 2.21 -21.42 1.42
C ALA A 157 1.77 -20.06 2.02
N VAL A 158 2.59 -19.01 1.86
CA VAL A 158 2.24 -17.64 2.22
C VAL A 158 1.06 -17.16 1.37
N LEU A 159 1.09 -17.42 0.06
CA LEU A 159 0.01 -17.04 -0.85
C LEU A 159 -1.28 -17.81 -0.55
N GLU A 160 -1.19 -19.11 -0.26
CA GLU A 160 -2.33 -19.93 0.12
C GLU A 160 -2.96 -19.46 1.45
N ARG A 161 -2.14 -19.12 2.45
CA ARG A 161 -2.62 -18.53 3.72
C ARG A 161 -3.34 -17.20 3.48
N ALA A 162 -2.78 -16.34 2.63
CA ALA A 162 -3.40 -15.07 2.28
C ALA A 162 -4.74 -15.28 1.55
N ALA A 163 -4.81 -16.21 0.61
CA ALA A 163 -6.04 -16.57 -0.09
C ALA A 163 -7.11 -17.12 0.86
N GLY A 164 -6.73 -18.01 1.79
CA GLY A 164 -7.63 -18.54 2.81
C GLY A 164 -8.21 -17.44 3.72
N ARG A 165 -7.38 -16.48 4.15
CA ARG A 165 -7.82 -15.32 4.93
C ARG A 165 -8.80 -14.46 4.15
N LEU A 166 -8.52 -14.16 2.87
CA LEU A 166 -9.44 -13.41 2.01
C LEU A 166 -10.76 -14.14 1.79
N ALA A 167 -10.73 -15.46 1.58
CA ALA A 167 -11.95 -16.25 1.43
C ALA A 167 -12.84 -16.18 2.69
N GLY A 168 -12.23 -16.17 3.88
CA GLY A 168 -12.92 -15.92 5.15
C GLY A 168 -13.58 -14.55 5.17
N TRP A 169 -12.80 -13.48 4.95
CA TRP A 169 -13.31 -12.11 4.94
C TRP A 169 -14.41 -11.89 3.88
N ARG A 170 -14.24 -12.41 2.66
CA ARG A 170 -15.26 -12.32 1.60
C ARG A 170 -16.57 -12.97 2.02
N ARG A 171 -16.51 -14.12 2.72
CA ARG A 171 -17.69 -14.81 3.25
C ARG A 171 -18.37 -13.99 4.35
N ASP A 172 -17.58 -13.46 5.28
CA ASP A 172 -18.08 -12.66 6.39
C ASP A 172 -18.74 -11.36 5.91
N VAL A 173 -18.06 -10.63 5.01
CA VAL A 173 -18.57 -9.40 4.38
C VAL A 173 -19.86 -9.68 3.60
N ALA A 174 -19.92 -10.79 2.84
CA ALA A 174 -21.15 -11.18 2.15
C ALA A 174 -22.30 -11.50 3.13
N GLY A 175 -21.98 -11.99 4.32
CA GLY A 175 -22.90 -12.16 5.44
C GLY A 175 -23.46 -10.82 5.93
N TRP A 176 -22.57 -9.91 6.30
CA TRP A 176 -22.91 -8.60 6.86
C TRP A 176 -23.60 -7.66 5.87
N ALA A 177 -23.32 -7.79 4.57
CA ALA A 177 -23.95 -7.00 3.51
C ALA A 177 -25.48 -7.18 3.45
N ARG A 178 -26.03 -8.24 4.07
CA ARG A 178 -27.48 -8.48 4.16
C ARG A 178 -28.15 -7.79 5.36
N GLN A 179 -27.37 -7.12 6.20
CA GLN A 179 -27.85 -6.44 7.40
C GLN A 179 -28.02 -4.94 7.15
N PRO A 180 -28.88 -4.26 7.91
CA PRO A 180 -28.98 -2.80 7.85
C PRO A 180 -27.63 -2.14 8.13
N SER A 181 -27.23 -1.21 7.26
CA SER A 181 -25.98 -0.44 7.43
C SER A 181 -25.95 0.30 8.77
N ARG A 182 -24.76 0.41 9.36
CA ARG A 182 -24.48 1.14 10.60
C ARG A 182 -23.14 1.86 10.48
N PRO A 183 -23.01 3.07 11.06
CA PRO A 183 -21.77 3.81 10.96
C PRO A 183 -20.59 3.02 11.54
N VAL A 184 -19.42 3.19 10.92
CA VAL A 184 -18.13 2.69 11.46
C VAL A 184 -17.95 3.24 12.89
N PRO A 185 -17.72 2.39 13.91
CA PRO A 185 -17.49 2.86 15.27
C PRO A 185 -16.25 3.76 15.32
N GLU A 186 -16.34 4.88 16.04
CA GLU A 186 -15.26 5.87 16.07
C GLU A 186 -13.94 5.28 16.56
N ALA A 187 -13.97 4.40 17.57
CA ALA A 187 -12.76 3.72 18.06
C ALA A 187 -12.11 2.82 16.99
N VAL A 188 -12.90 2.21 16.11
CA VAL A 188 -12.38 1.39 15.00
C VAL A 188 -11.79 2.29 13.92
N ARG A 189 -12.49 3.37 13.56
CA ARG A 189 -11.99 4.40 12.63
C ARG A 189 -10.66 4.97 13.11
N ALA A 190 -10.57 5.39 14.37
CA ALA A 190 -9.37 5.95 14.95
C ALA A 190 -8.17 5.00 14.86
N ARG A 191 -8.35 3.71 15.22
CA ARG A 191 -7.30 2.69 15.13
C ARG A 191 -6.83 2.45 13.69
N LEU A 192 -7.76 2.41 12.74
CA LEU A 192 -7.41 2.26 11.33
C LEU A 192 -6.60 3.47 10.86
N THR A 193 -7.07 4.68 11.16
CA THR A 193 -6.40 5.93 10.79
C THR A 193 -5.01 6.02 11.41
N GLU A 194 -4.87 5.80 12.71
CA GLU A 194 -3.59 5.81 13.41
C GLU A 194 -2.60 4.84 12.76
N ALA A 195 -3.05 3.63 12.39
CA ALA A 195 -2.19 2.62 11.80
C ALA A 195 -1.63 3.01 10.42
N TRP A 196 -2.41 3.60 9.51
CA TRP A 196 -1.86 4.03 8.22
C TRP A 196 -1.18 5.39 8.30
N GLU A 197 -1.55 6.26 9.25
CA GLU A 197 -0.91 7.55 9.45
C GLU A 197 0.50 7.42 10.03
N ASP A 198 0.80 6.32 10.72
CA ASP A 198 2.13 5.93 11.15
C ASP A 198 2.82 5.09 10.08
N ASP A 199 3.51 5.76 9.16
CA ASP A 199 4.44 5.16 8.18
C ASP A 199 3.82 4.04 7.31
N LEU A 200 2.55 4.24 6.89
CA LEU A 200 1.79 3.25 6.12
C LEU A 200 1.81 1.87 6.80
N GLY A 201 1.56 1.82 8.11
CA GLY A 201 1.51 0.62 8.95
C GLY A 201 0.38 -0.36 8.59
N MET A 202 0.42 -0.94 7.39
CA MET A 202 -0.58 -1.86 6.84
C MET A 202 -0.82 -3.09 7.74
N PRO A 203 0.18 -3.71 8.39
CA PRO A 203 -0.08 -4.77 9.36
C PRO A 203 -0.99 -4.33 10.51
N GLY A 204 -0.86 -3.08 10.97
CA GLY A 204 -1.74 -2.48 11.96
C GLY A 204 -3.17 -2.31 11.44
N VAL A 205 -3.32 -1.83 10.20
CA VAL A 205 -4.64 -1.72 9.52
C VAL A 205 -5.32 -3.09 9.42
N LEU A 206 -4.61 -4.11 8.96
CA LEU A 206 -5.12 -5.48 8.83
C LEU A 206 -5.46 -6.10 10.20
N THR A 207 -4.70 -5.76 11.24
CA THR A 207 -4.98 -6.18 12.62
C THR A 207 -6.27 -5.54 13.14
N ALA A 208 -6.44 -4.23 12.94
CA ALA A 208 -7.65 -3.50 13.33
C ALA A 208 -8.90 -4.03 12.59
N LEU A 209 -8.79 -4.36 11.30
CA LEU A 209 -9.87 -5.00 10.54
C LEU A 209 -10.26 -6.36 11.11
N THR A 210 -9.26 -7.20 11.43
CA THR A 210 -9.51 -8.53 12.00
C THR A 210 -10.16 -8.44 13.38
N ALA A 211 -9.72 -7.49 14.20
CA ALA A 211 -10.32 -7.24 15.51
C ALA A 211 -11.77 -6.77 15.39
N ALA A 212 -12.07 -5.83 14.51
CA ALA A 212 -13.44 -5.34 14.28
C ALA A 212 -14.38 -6.44 13.72
N ALA A 213 -13.86 -7.31 12.85
CA ALA A 213 -14.59 -8.47 12.34
C ALA A 213 -15.00 -9.45 13.44
N ALA A 214 -14.11 -9.68 14.41
CA ALA A 214 -14.29 -10.64 15.49
C ALA A 214 -15.06 -10.09 16.71
N ASP A 215 -15.16 -8.76 16.85
CA ASP A 215 -15.75 -8.13 18.03
C ASP A 215 -17.29 -8.26 18.04
N PRO A 216 -17.89 -9.02 18.98
CA PRO A 216 -19.35 -9.18 19.07
C PRO A 216 -20.08 -7.87 19.42
N ALA A 217 -19.39 -6.87 19.98
CA ALA A 217 -19.97 -5.56 20.27
C ALA A 217 -20.13 -4.68 19.02
N VAL A 218 -19.40 -4.98 17.94
CA VAL A 218 -19.57 -4.29 16.66
C VAL A 218 -20.72 -4.93 15.89
N ALA A 219 -21.79 -4.15 15.66
CA ALA A 219 -22.94 -4.59 14.88
C ALA A 219 -22.51 -5.03 13.47
N GLU A 220 -23.17 -6.05 12.91
CA GLU A 220 -22.81 -6.62 11.61
C GLU A 220 -22.78 -5.57 10.49
N GLY A 221 -23.80 -4.71 10.40
CA GLY A 221 -23.81 -3.60 9.43
C GLY A 221 -22.64 -2.62 9.60
N ALA A 222 -22.11 -2.46 10.82
CA ALA A 222 -20.95 -1.62 11.08
C ALA A 222 -19.64 -2.33 10.69
N ARG A 223 -19.58 -3.65 10.79
CA ARG A 223 -18.45 -4.45 10.27
C ARG A 223 -18.38 -4.33 8.75
N PHE A 224 -19.51 -4.42 8.05
CA PHE A 224 -19.57 -4.18 6.60
C PHE A 224 -19.00 -2.79 6.24
N GLU A 225 -19.53 -1.72 6.85
CA GLU A 225 -19.05 -0.35 6.60
C GLU A 225 -17.58 -0.15 6.97
N THR A 226 -17.06 -0.89 7.97
CA THR A 226 -15.64 -0.85 8.34
C THR A 226 -14.77 -1.40 7.22
N PHE A 227 -15.16 -2.54 6.63
CA PHE A 227 -14.43 -3.12 5.50
C PHE A 227 -14.54 -2.22 4.26
N ALA A 228 -15.72 -1.68 3.96
CA ALA A 228 -15.90 -0.73 2.85
C ALA A 228 -15.08 0.56 3.06
N TYR A 229 -14.96 1.05 4.29
CA TYR A 229 -14.13 2.20 4.61
C TYR A 229 -12.65 1.92 4.37
N ALA A 230 -12.13 0.78 4.84
CA ALA A 230 -10.75 0.40 4.62
C ALA A 230 -10.44 0.06 3.14
N ASP A 231 -11.42 -0.42 2.38
CA ASP A 231 -11.27 -0.73 0.96
C ASP A 231 -10.81 0.50 0.15
N ARG A 232 -11.23 1.71 0.54
CA ARG A 232 -10.76 2.96 -0.11
C ARG A 232 -9.23 3.14 -0.07
N LEU A 233 -8.58 2.61 0.97
CA LEU A 233 -7.12 2.57 1.08
C LEU A 233 -6.56 1.31 0.40
N LEU A 234 -7.26 0.18 0.52
CA LEU A 234 -6.73 -1.14 0.21
C LEU A 234 -7.00 -1.62 -1.23
N ALA A 235 -7.94 -1.07 -1.99
CA ALA A 235 -8.32 -1.51 -3.34
C ALA A 235 -8.81 -0.37 -4.25
#